data_AF-C3ZIV5-F1
#
_entry.id   AF-C3ZIV5-F1
#
_cell.length_a   1.000
_cell.length_b   1.000
_cell.length_c   1.000
_cell.angle_alpha   90.00
_cell.angle_beta   90.00
_cell.angle_gamma   90.00
#
_symmetry.space_group_name_H-M   'P 1'
#
loop_
_entity.id
_entity.type
_entity.pdbx_description
1 polymer ?
#
loop_
_entity_poly.entity_id
_entity_poly.type
_entity_poly.pdbx_seq_one_letter_code
_entity_poly.pdbx_strand_id
1 'polypeptide(L)'
;MDTRGWDDIGYNFLVGGNGDVFEGRGWGVKGAQAGPDWNNRSIGICFIGDFTDKLPPKEAITAGKALIQLGVDKKKLVANYTLYGHRQVRPTECPGNEFFNLVTHWDHWEPRNYTAE
;
A
#
# COMPACT_ATOMS: atom_id res chain seq x y z
N MET A 1 14.25 -9.73 7.05
CA MET A 1 14.77 -10.99 6.47
C MET A 1 14.91 -12.05 7.55
N ASP A 2 15.65 -11.79 8.62
CA ASP A 2 16.13 -12.81 9.55
C ASP A 2 15.06 -13.48 10.44
N THR A 3 13.94 -12.82 10.71
CA THR A 3 12.89 -13.35 11.61
C THR A 3 11.67 -13.93 10.89
N ARG A 4 11.37 -13.44 9.68
CA ARG A 4 10.21 -13.88 8.89
C ARG A 4 10.58 -14.76 7.70
N GLY A 5 11.88 -15.00 7.46
CA GLY A 5 12.37 -15.78 6.32
C GLY A 5 12.01 -15.16 4.97
N TRP A 6 11.78 -13.85 4.92
CA TRP A 6 11.49 -13.13 3.69
C TRP A 6 12.78 -12.71 3.01
N ASP A 7 12.81 -12.75 1.67
CA ASP A 7 13.97 -12.36 0.86
C ASP A 7 14.34 -10.87 1.00
N ASP A 8 13.38 -10.03 1.40
CA ASP A 8 13.54 -8.58 1.57
C ASP A 8 12.39 -8.00 2.43
N ILE A 9 12.40 -6.68 2.67
CA ILE A 9 11.29 -5.92 3.28
C ILE A 9 9.96 -6.24 2.59
N GLY A 10 8.86 -6.26 3.35
CA GLY A 10 7.60 -6.80 2.85
C GLY A 10 6.92 -5.97 1.77
N TYR A 11 7.21 -4.67 1.70
CA TYR A 11 6.52 -3.71 0.83
C TYR A 11 7.34 -3.41 -0.43
N ASN A 12 6.64 -3.05 -1.51
CA ASN A 12 7.28 -2.58 -2.73
C ASN A 12 7.85 -1.16 -2.56
N PHE A 13 7.09 -0.29 -1.89
CA PHE A 13 7.48 1.08 -1.60
C PHE A 13 7.09 1.50 -0.19
N LEU A 14 7.85 2.43 0.37
CA LEU A 14 7.56 3.07 1.64
C LEU A 14 7.53 4.59 1.45
N VAL A 15 6.57 5.27 2.07
CA VAL A 15 6.43 6.73 2.01
C VAL A 15 6.69 7.30 3.40
N GLY A 16 7.73 8.12 3.50
CA GLY A 16 8.10 8.83 4.72
C GLY A 16 7.17 10.01 5.00
N GLY A 17 7.10 10.41 6.27
CA GLY A 17 6.29 11.56 6.70
C GLY A 17 6.69 12.89 6.05
N ASN A 18 7.94 13.01 5.58
CA ASN A 18 8.44 14.17 4.85
C ASN A 18 8.13 14.15 3.34
N GLY A 19 7.44 13.11 2.84
CA GLY A 19 7.13 12.93 1.42
C GLY A 19 8.19 12.17 0.62
N ASP A 20 9.28 11.72 1.23
CA ASP A 20 10.25 10.87 0.55
C ASP A 20 9.65 9.49 0.26
N VAL A 21 9.93 8.97 -0.93
CA VAL A 21 9.57 7.62 -1.32
C VAL A 21 10.81 6.75 -1.33
N PHE A 22 10.80 5.72 -0.49
CA PHE A 22 11.86 4.72 -0.40
C PHE A 22 11.45 3.49 -1.20
N GLU A 23 12.34 3.04 -2.07
CA GLU A 23 12.18 1.76 -2.77
C GLU A 23 12.44 0.62 -1.78
N GLY A 24 11.45 -0.26 -1.60
CA GLY A 24 11.62 -1.55 -0.95
C GLY A 24 11.91 -2.59 -2.03
N ARG A 25 10.98 -3.53 -2.24
CA ARG A 25 11.11 -4.50 -3.35
C ARG A 25 10.99 -3.89 -4.74
N GLY A 26 10.44 -2.67 -4.85
CA GLY A 26 10.32 -1.96 -6.11
C GLY A 26 9.27 -2.53 -7.08
N TRP A 27 9.38 -2.13 -8.34
CA TRP A 27 8.42 -2.48 -9.39
C TRP A 27 8.63 -3.88 -9.95
N GLY A 28 7.55 -4.62 -10.19
CA GLY A 28 7.60 -5.92 -10.87
C GLY A 28 8.16 -7.06 -10.02
N VAL A 29 8.45 -6.80 -8.74
CA VAL A 29 8.90 -7.80 -7.76
C VAL A 29 7.74 -8.16 -6.84
N LYS A 30 7.56 -9.46 -6.60
CA LYS A 30 6.55 -9.98 -5.69
C LYS A 30 6.76 -9.46 -4.26
N GLY A 31 5.70 -8.92 -3.67
CA GLY A 31 5.65 -8.45 -2.30
C GLY A 31 5.59 -9.56 -1.23
N ALA A 32 5.62 -9.19 0.06
CA ALA A 32 5.31 -10.08 1.18
C ALA A 32 4.28 -9.51 2.17
N GLN A 33 3.59 -8.43 1.78
CA GLN A 33 2.73 -7.61 2.63
C GLN A 33 1.33 -8.16 2.87
N ALA A 34 0.68 -8.76 1.87
CA ALA A 34 -0.77 -9.02 1.86
C ALA A 34 -1.14 -10.49 1.62
N GLY A 35 -0.24 -11.42 1.94
CA GLY A 35 -0.46 -12.86 1.75
C GLY A 35 -0.35 -13.35 0.30
N PRO A 36 -0.37 -14.67 0.08
CA PRO A 36 -0.02 -15.27 -1.20
C PRO A 36 -0.90 -14.80 -2.38
N ASP A 37 -2.20 -14.62 -2.15
CA ASP A 37 -3.16 -14.27 -3.21
C ASP A 37 -2.99 -12.84 -3.73
N TRP A 38 -2.52 -11.93 -2.87
CA TRP A 38 -2.36 -10.52 -3.22
C TRP A 38 -0.91 -10.15 -3.55
N ASN A 39 0.07 -10.76 -2.90
CA ASN A 39 1.48 -10.48 -3.13
C ASN A 39 1.92 -10.68 -4.59
N ASN A 40 1.27 -11.58 -5.34
CA ASN A 40 1.59 -11.88 -6.74
C ASN A 40 0.95 -10.90 -7.75
N ARG A 41 -0.03 -10.10 -7.33
CA ARG A 41 -0.88 -9.29 -8.24
C ARG A 41 -1.08 -7.84 -7.79
N SER A 42 -0.29 -7.39 -6.81
CA SER A 42 -0.42 -6.06 -6.22
C SER A 42 0.93 -5.42 -5.96
N ILE A 43 0.91 -4.11 -5.81
CA ILE A 43 2.04 -3.30 -5.38
C ILE A 43 1.71 -2.79 -3.98
N GLY A 44 2.53 -3.14 -2.99
CA GLY A 44 2.35 -2.72 -1.60
C GLY A 44 3.06 -1.40 -1.32
N ILE A 45 2.29 -0.39 -0.95
CA ILE A 45 2.79 0.93 -0.54
C ILE A 45 2.53 1.10 0.96
N CYS A 46 3.59 1.20 1.76
CA CYS A 46 3.49 1.44 3.20
C CYS A 46 3.71 2.93 3.49
N PHE A 47 2.83 3.55 4.26
CA PHE A 47 3.10 4.87 4.83
C PHE A 47 3.76 4.67 6.19
N ILE A 48 4.94 5.27 6.40
CA ILE A 48 5.72 5.07 7.62
C ILE A 48 5.07 5.84 8.77
N GLY A 49 4.42 5.13 9.69
CA GLY A 49 3.79 5.69 10.89
C GLY A 49 2.63 4.84 11.40
N ASP A 50 1.95 5.37 12.42
CA ASP A 50 0.66 4.86 12.90
C ASP A 50 -0.41 5.91 12.62
N PHE A 51 -1.42 5.52 11.87
CA PHE A 51 -2.50 6.36 11.37
C PHE A 51 -3.87 5.85 11.80
N THR A 52 -3.91 5.18 12.96
CA THR A 52 -5.15 4.73 13.58
C THR A 52 -6.03 5.92 13.94
N ASP A 53 -5.48 6.90 14.66
CA ASP A 53 -6.23 8.06 15.18
C ASP A 53 -5.78 9.40 14.58
N LYS A 54 -4.98 9.37 13.52
CA LYS A 54 -4.48 10.57 12.83
C LYS A 54 -4.19 10.28 11.37
N LEU A 55 -4.18 11.32 10.53
CA LEU A 55 -3.78 11.20 9.14
C LEU A 55 -2.25 11.23 8.98
N PRO A 56 -1.71 10.61 7.90
CA PRO A 56 -0.35 10.89 7.47
C PRO A 56 -0.18 12.38 7.12
N PRO A 57 1.04 12.92 7.23
CA PRO A 57 1.33 14.27 6.76
C PRO A 57 0.92 14.47 5.30
N LYS A 58 0.54 15.71 4.95
CA LYS A 58 0.03 16.04 3.62
C LYS A 58 1.05 15.74 2.52
N GLU A 59 2.32 15.93 2.82
CA GLU A 59 3.46 15.65 1.96
C GLU A 59 3.54 14.15 1.63
N ALA A 60 3.38 13.30 2.65
CA ALA A 60 3.32 11.84 2.47
C ALA A 60 2.12 11.43 1.61
N ILE A 61 0.92 11.97 1.90
CA ILE A 61 -0.29 11.70 1.11
C ILE A 61 -0.07 12.07 -0.37
N THR A 62 0.50 13.25 -0.61
CA THR A 62 0.78 13.75 -1.96
C THR A 62 1.79 12.85 -2.67
N ALA A 63 2.87 12.46 -1.99
CA ALA A 63 3.89 11.57 -2.52
C ALA A 63 3.34 10.17 -2.86
N GLY A 64 2.49 9.61 -2.00
CA GLY A 64 1.86 8.32 -2.26
C GLY A 64 0.92 8.35 -3.47
N LYS A 65 0.12 9.41 -3.63
CA LYS A 65 -0.70 9.60 -4.84
C LYS A 65 0.15 9.75 -6.10
N ALA A 66 1.22 10.56 -6.03
CA ALA A 66 2.14 10.74 -7.14
C ALA A 66 2.86 9.43 -7.51
N LEU A 67 3.21 8.60 -6.54
CA LEU A 67 3.81 7.29 -6.76
C LEU A 67 2.86 6.34 -7.51
N ILE A 68 1.57 6.33 -7.14
CA ILE A 68 0.56 5.53 -7.83
C ILE A 68 0.45 5.97 -9.29
N GLN A 69 0.34 7.28 -9.55
CA GLN A 69 0.27 7.83 -10.91
C GLN A 69 1.54 7.48 -11.71
N LEU A 70 2.72 7.61 -11.09
CA LEU A 70 3.99 7.22 -11.72
C LEU A 70 4.01 5.73 -12.12
N GLY A 71 3.40 4.86 -11.31
CA GLY A 71 3.22 3.45 -11.63
C GLY A 71 2.39 3.24 -12.89
N VAL A 72 1.30 4.00 -13.05
CA VAL A 72 0.44 3.97 -14.25
C VAL A 72 1.22 4.50 -15.47
N ASP A 73 1.87 5.65 -15.35
CA ASP A 73 2.62 6.28 -16.44
C ASP A 73 3.77 5.40 -16.94
N LYS A 74 4.45 4.70 -16.03
CA LYS A 74 5.52 3.74 -16.34
C LYS A 74 5.00 2.37 -16.79
N LYS A 75 3.68 2.17 -16.90
CA LYS A 75 3.03 0.89 -17.22
C LYS A 75 3.43 -0.24 -16.24
N LYS A 76 3.77 0.11 -15.00
CA LYS A 76 4.02 -0.82 -13.89
C LYS A 76 2.76 -1.14 -13.11
N LEU A 77 1.76 -0.26 -13.20
CA LEU A 77 0.41 -0.44 -12.71
C LEU A 77 -0.55 -0.27 -13.90
N VAL A 78 -1.57 -1.11 -13.99
CA VAL A 78 -2.59 -0.95 -15.04
C VAL A 78 -3.44 0.29 -14.77
N ALA A 79 -3.87 1.00 -15.82
CA ALA A 79 -4.59 2.26 -15.66
C ALA A 79 -5.94 2.11 -14.92
N ASN A 80 -6.59 0.95 -15.02
CA ASN A 80 -7.84 0.63 -14.31
C ASN A 80 -7.60 -0.20 -13.04
N TYR A 81 -6.48 0.04 -12.34
CA TYR A 81 -6.17 -0.68 -11.11
C TYR A 81 -7.29 -0.54 -10.08
N THR A 82 -7.25 -1.41 -9.07
CA THR A 82 -8.11 -1.31 -7.90
C THR A 82 -7.27 -0.95 -6.69
N LEU A 83 -7.73 0.03 -5.91
CA LEU A 83 -7.11 0.46 -4.68
C LEU A 83 -7.79 -0.18 -3.48
N TYR A 84 -7.00 -0.86 -2.66
CA TYR A 84 -7.45 -1.46 -1.41
C TYR A 84 -6.58 -1.05 -0.22
N GLY A 85 -7.22 -0.89 0.93
CA GLY A 85 -6.55 -0.91 2.23
C GLY A 85 -6.24 -2.36 2.64
N HIS A 86 -5.14 -2.56 3.37
CA HIS A 86 -4.68 -3.90 3.74
C HIS A 86 -5.74 -4.72 4.50
N ARG A 87 -6.53 -4.08 5.36
CA ARG A 87 -7.65 -4.67 6.10
C ARG A 87 -8.76 -5.27 5.21
N GLN A 88 -8.86 -4.90 3.93
CA GLN A 88 -9.84 -5.49 3.01
C GLN A 88 -9.41 -6.87 2.48
N VAL A 89 -8.13 -7.21 2.64
CA VAL A 89 -7.52 -8.41 2.05
C VAL A 89 -6.83 -9.30 3.08
N ARG A 90 -6.62 -8.82 4.31
CA ARG A 90 -6.06 -9.57 5.44
C ARG A 90 -6.74 -9.16 6.75
N PRO A 91 -6.77 -10.04 7.78
CA PRO A 91 -7.31 -9.73 9.09
C PRO A 91 -6.33 -8.84 9.87
N THR A 92 -6.36 -7.53 9.61
CA THR A 92 -5.47 -6.54 10.22
C THR A 92 -6.17 -5.18 10.33
N GLU A 93 -5.70 -4.33 11.23
CA GLU A 93 -6.12 -2.93 11.32
C GLU A 93 -5.41 -2.04 10.31
N CYS A 94 -4.37 -2.52 9.61
CA CYS A 94 -3.67 -1.71 8.61
C CYS A 94 -4.64 -1.24 7.50
N PRO A 95 -4.64 0.04 7.09
CA PRO A 95 -3.60 1.07 7.32
C PRO A 95 -3.86 2.04 8.49
N GLY A 96 -4.73 1.70 9.46
CA GLY A 96 -5.22 2.61 10.50
C GLY A 96 -6.56 3.25 10.12
N ASN A 97 -7.40 3.58 11.10
CA ASN A 97 -8.79 3.99 10.88
C ASN A 97 -8.90 5.32 10.13
N GLU A 98 -8.24 6.36 10.63
CA GLU A 98 -8.28 7.68 10.00
C GLU A 98 -7.73 7.65 8.58
N PHE A 99 -6.60 6.96 8.36
CA PHE A 99 -6.06 6.86 7.01
C PHE A 99 -6.92 6.01 6.08
N PHE A 100 -7.50 4.91 6.56
CA PHE A 100 -8.44 4.11 5.78
C PHE A 100 -9.67 4.92 5.35
N ASN A 101 -10.24 5.71 6.26
CA ASN A 101 -11.37 6.60 5.99
C ASN A 101 -11.04 7.66 4.93
N LEU A 102 -9.79 8.14 4.89
CA LEU A 102 -9.35 9.05 3.83
C LEU A 102 -9.22 8.32 2.48
N VAL A 103 -8.62 7.13 2.47
CA VAL A 103 -8.34 6.37 1.24
C VAL A 103 -9.61 5.91 0.54
N THR A 104 -10.74 5.73 1.25
CA THR A 104 -12.03 5.38 0.64
C THR A 104 -12.56 6.44 -0.34
N HIS A 105 -12.01 7.65 -0.30
CA HIS A 105 -12.37 8.75 -1.18
C HIS A 105 -11.36 8.97 -2.32
N TRP A 106 -10.37 8.08 -2.48
CA TRP A 106 -9.41 8.16 -3.58
C TRP A 106 -9.97 7.50 -4.82
N ASP A 107 -9.49 7.94 -5.99
CA ASP A 107 -9.80 7.27 -7.25
C ASP A 107 -9.41 5.79 -7.19
N HIS A 108 -10.17 4.96 -7.90
CA HIS A 108 -9.98 3.51 -7.97
C HIS A 108 -10.24 2.75 -6.66
N TRP A 109 -10.74 3.41 -5.62
CA TRP A 109 -11.23 2.72 -4.43
C TRP A 109 -12.42 1.81 -4.77
N GLU A 110 -12.36 0.56 -4.32
CA GLU A 110 -13.49 -0.37 -4.41
C GLU A 110 -13.87 -0.89 -3.02
N PRO A 111 -15.16 -0.86 -2.65
CA PRO A 111 -15.62 -1.45 -1.40
C PRO A 111 -15.42 -2.97 -1.44
N ARG A 112 -14.87 -3.51 -0.35
CA ARG A 112 -14.67 -4.95 -0.17
C ARG A 112 -14.65 -5.27 1.32
N ASN A 113 -15.40 -6.29 1.72
CA ASN A 113 -15.28 -6.89 3.05
C ASN A 113 -14.29 -8.05 2.97
N TYR A 114 -13.39 -8.15 3.95
CA TYR A 114 -12.54 -9.33 4.06
C TYR A 114 -13.40 -10.55 4.33
N THR A 115 -13.29 -11.56 3.47
CA THR A 115 -13.84 -12.89 3.67
C THR A 115 -12.66 -13.83 3.88
N ALA A 116 -12.59 -14.48 5.04
CA ALA A 116 -11.67 -15.59 5.22
C ALA A 116 -12.19 -16.75 4.35
N GLU A 117 -11.49 -17.04 3.26
CA GLU A 117 -11.65 -18.29 2.51
C GLU A 117 -10.97 -19.44 3.26
#